data_AF-G1VH03-F1
#
_entry.id   AF-G1VH03-F1
#
_cell.length_a   1.000
_cell.length_b   1.000
_cell.length_c   1.000
_cell.angle_alpha   90.00
_cell.angle_beta   90.00
_cell.angle_gamma   90.00
#
_symmetry.space_group_name_H-M   'P 1'
#
loop_
_entity.id
_entity.type
_entity.pdbx_description
1 polymer ?
#
loop_
_entity_poly.entity_id
_entity_poly.type
_entity_poly.pdbx_seq_one_letter_code
_entity_poly.pdbx_strand_id
1 'polypeptide(L)'
;MFYYISTNSWNLLESFVSESISPFSFYQVRGYGNNLSRYLDGTNERANYLILSTKEINGDYVLKVNDEILDKSNIAPVKNSKTLFTYNKTIYYKKGTIAFLFSSRDLLESLVAESQILFEVKCIEKYKSEFIVKTSNALPISTGKIANAISFQLQEYVAQDCIYDRLKGMIVAFTRAMAFAKNPQEQKLMCILRDLKNSFAGLNTQVMVSEIAVSNESKYISLIQTAKGIYNGTVKTRTNLFDILMQHFSEIVKLAKARAEEISQNKQANSTDKRDFLITQKDALESKLYSMECHDGISDWIEELNSIKKKERDNGIKMGKKREYFKKGTWEYERKKYLKQEIKKYEDENYEFKSIKQQIADIKQQITNIESGSSMYDTTLGALFVRVSDIMNELIGKAKVSGEANGNIDYSCFLLKNLTISIDVLNSDEEKVFLDVIMNEALMCKQRGLSDEVVLNLIVELANKYKCLECSNTEKGKQILSTLREFWSYKHNQCSSFSIPANLVVLKSLMAFFIKPFGFDQIDRYAQNRGIDSKEYGYMLRGVLIGYTAFPKTFTDALYSNPDIYMPMDEYLTAIHKQVETQYPCD
;
A
#
# COMPACT_ATOMS: atom_id res chain seq x y z
N MET A 1 -9.62 -33.35 -28.75
CA MET A 1 -8.33 -34.00 -29.12
C MET A 1 -7.23 -33.36 -28.29
N PHE A 2 -6.14 -34.07 -27.98
CA PHE A 2 -5.03 -33.48 -27.21
C PHE A 2 -3.75 -33.38 -28.03
N TYR A 3 -3.00 -32.31 -27.77
CA TYR A 3 -1.67 -32.08 -28.29
C TYR A 3 -0.66 -31.94 -27.15
N TYR A 4 0.57 -32.38 -27.40
CA TYR A 4 1.69 -32.33 -26.46
C TYR A 4 2.76 -31.38 -26.98
N ILE A 5 3.25 -30.49 -26.13
CA ILE A 5 4.26 -29.48 -26.45
C ILE A 5 5.41 -29.63 -25.46
N SER A 6 6.64 -29.81 -25.96
CA SER A 6 7.82 -29.88 -25.12
C SER A 6 8.24 -28.47 -24.68
N THR A 7 8.66 -28.31 -23.43
CA THR A 7 9.17 -27.04 -22.91
C THR A 7 10.33 -27.30 -21.92
N ASN A 8 10.92 -26.23 -21.40
CA ASN A 8 11.91 -26.29 -20.32
C ASN A 8 11.38 -25.55 -19.08
N SER A 9 12.09 -25.68 -17.96
CA SER A 9 11.67 -25.10 -16.67
C SER A 9 11.38 -23.59 -16.77
N TRP A 10 12.32 -22.84 -17.36
CA TRP A 10 12.21 -21.40 -17.47
C TRP A 10 11.09 -20.94 -18.40
N ASN A 11 10.92 -21.57 -19.57
CA ASN A 11 9.81 -21.27 -20.48
C ASN A 11 8.46 -21.59 -19.81
N LEU A 12 8.41 -22.67 -19.02
CA LEU A 12 7.22 -23.02 -18.25
C LEU A 12 6.90 -21.95 -17.20
N LEU A 13 7.89 -21.51 -16.39
CA LEU A 13 7.72 -20.43 -15.41
C LEU A 13 7.24 -19.13 -16.06
N GLU A 14 7.86 -18.71 -17.16
CA GLU A 14 7.45 -17.50 -17.91
C GLU A 14 6.03 -17.61 -18.48
N SER A 15 5.64 -18.82 -18.90
CA SER A 15 4.28 -19.05 -19.39
C SER A 15 3.22 -18.83 -18.30
N PHE A 16 3.58 -19.00 -17.03
CA PHE A 16 2.70 -18.69 -15.89
C PHE A 16 2.60 -17.18 -15.60
N VAL A 17 3.58 -16.37 -16.03
CA VAL A 17 3.51 -14.89 -15.93
C VAL A 17 2.43 -14.32 -16.87
N SER A 18 2.43 -14.78 -18.12
CA SER A 18 1.48 -14.33 -19.15
C SER A 18 0.22 -15.18 -19.24
N GLU A 19 0.22 -16.34 -18.57
CA GLU A 19 -0.81 -17.38 -18.69
C GLU A 19 -1.00 -17.83 -20.16
N SER A 20 0.12 -17.98 -20.86
CA SER A 20 0.16 -18.39 -22.26
C SER A 20 1.54 -18.85 -22.70
N ILE A 21 1.57 -19.58 -23.82
CA ILE A 21 2.81 -19.91 -24.54
C ILE A 21 2.71 -19.46 -25.99
N SER A 22 3.75 -18.82 -26.50
CA SER A 22 3.79 -18.25 -27.85
C SER A 22 4.97 -18.76 -28.67
N PRO A 23 4.93 -18.64 -30.01
CA PRO A 23 6.11 -18.80 -30.85
C PRO A 23 7.26 -17.89 -30.41
N PHE A 24 8.51 -18.25 -30.73
CA PHE A 24 9.68 -17.54 -30.21
C PHE A 24 9.73 -16.08 -30.66
N SER A 25 9.46 -15.83 -31.93
CA SER A 25 9.52 -14.50 -32.52
C SER A 25 8.58 -13.48 -31.88
N PHE A 26 7.49 -13.92 -31.22
CA PHE A 26 6.55 -13.02 -30.56
C PHE A 26 7.21 -12.26 -29.40
N TYR A 27 8.03 -12.93 -28.60
CA TYR A 27 8.65 -12.35 -27.42
C TYR A 27 9.69 -11.26 -27.78
N GLN A 28 10.18 -11.24 -29.03
CA GLN A 28 11.06 -10.19 -29.53
C GLN A 28 10.32 -8.87 -29.81
N VAL A 29 9.03 -8.92 -30.12
CA VAL A 29 8.28 -7.76 -30.63
C VAL A 29 7.10 -7.33 -29.76
N ARG A 30 6.48 -8.24 -29.01
CA ARG A 30 5.24 -7.95 -28.25
C ARG A 30 5.44 -7.00 -27.06
N GLY A 31 6.68 -6.76 -26.65
CA GLY A 31 7.01 -5.81 -25.57
C GLY A 31 6.59 -6.26 -24.16
N TYR A 32 6.28 -7.54 -23.97
CA TYR A 32 5.98 -8.16 -22.67
C TYR A 32 6.36 -9.65 -22.66
N GLY A 33 6.55 -10.21 -21.46
CA GLY A 33 7.10 -11.55 -21.26
C GLY A 33 8.61 -11.60 -21.52
N ASN A 34 9.29 -12.55 -20.92
CA ASN A 34 10.75 -12.58 -20.93
C ASN A 34 11.33 -13.34 -22.14
N ASN A 35 12.49 -12.88 -22.62
CA ASN A 35 13.25 -13.52 -23.69
C ASN A 35 14.36 -14.45 -23.17
N LEU A 36 14.61 -14.47 -21.86
CA LEU A 36 15.85 -15.00 -21.28
C LEU A 36 16.03 -16.53 -21.38
N SER A 37 14.97 -17.32 -21.61
CA SER A 37 14.97 -18.76 -21.38
C SER A 37 15.08 -19.67 -22.61
N ARG A 38 15.24 -19.12 -23.82
CA ARG A 38 15.34 -19.94 -25.05
C ARG A 38 16.77 -20.19 -25.53
N TYR A 39 17.76 -19.55 -24.90
CA TYR A 39 19.17 -19.54 -25.33
C TYR A 39 20.05 -20.65 -24.74
N LEU A 40 19.56 -21.43 -23.78
CA LEU A 40 20.42 -22.30 -22.96
C LEU A 40 20.88 -23.61 -23.65
N ASP A 41 20.14 -24.13 -24.65
CA ASP A 41 20.45 -25.48 -25.20
C ASP A 41 21.00 -25.50 -26.63
N GLY A 42 21.28 -24.35 -27.26
CA GLY A 42 21.95 -24.28 -28.58
C GLY A 42 21.24 -24.97 -29.77
N THR A 43 20.12 -25.64 -29.52
CA THR A 43 19.35 -26.51 -30.44
C THR A 43 17.96 -25.96 -30.75
N ASN A 44 17.52 -24.90 -30.05
CA ASN A 44 16.21 -24.32 -30.25
C ASN A 44 16.15 -23.54 -31.56
N GLU A 45 15.39 -24.08 -32.52
CA GLU A 45 14.99 -23.35 -33.72
C GLU A 45 14.39 -21.99 -33.30
N ARG A 46 14.88 -20.91 -33.92
CA ARG A 46 14.29 -19.56 -33.85
C ARG A 46 12.95 -19.55 -34.60
N ALA A 47 12.08 -20.48 -34.26
CA ALA A 47 10.91 -20.85 -35.03
C ALA A 47 9.77 -19.84 -34.79
N ASN A 48 9.08 -19.54 -35.88
CA ASN A 48 7.87 -18.74 -35.91
C ASN A 48 6.61 -19.58 -35.61
N TYR A 49 6.79 -20.71 -34.94
CA TYR A 49 5.72 -21.66 -34.62
C TYR A 49 6.06 -22.48 -33.37
N LEU A 50 5.03 -23.06 -32.77
CA LEU A 50 5.04 -24.12 -31.77
C LEU A 50 4.91 -25.48 -32.47
N ILE A 51 5.55 -26.50 -31.90
CA ILE A 51 5.44 -27.89 -32.38
C ILE A 51 4.44 -28.63 -31.51
N LEU A 52 3.38 -29.14 -32.12
CA LEU A 52 2.33 -29.91 -31.49
C LEU A 52 2.49 -31.39 -31.85
N SER A 53 2.44 -32.28 -30.86
CA SER A 53 2.42 -33.74 -31.07
C SER A 53 1.08 -34.33 -30.65
N THR A 54 0.54 -35.25 -31.44
CA THR A 54 -0.68 -36.01 -31.10
C THR A 54 -0.40 -37.26 -30.25
N LYS A 55 0.88 -37.62 -30.13
CA LYS A 55 1.36 -38.64 -29.20
C LYS A 55 2.05 -37.99 -28.01
N GLU A 56 1.97 -38.62 -26.85
CA GLU A 56 2.76 -38.20 -25.70
C GLU A 56 4.26 -38.24 -26.04
N ILE A 57 4.99 -37.25 -25.55
CA ILE A 57 6.40 -37.00 -25.90
C ILE A 57 7.27 -37.09 -24.65
N ASN A 58 8.51 -37.57 -24.83
CA ASN A 58 9.51 -37.52 -23.77
C ASN A 58 9.98 -36.07 -23.54
N GLY A 59 10.16 -35.69 -22.28
CA GLY A 59 10.62 -34.38 -21.87
C GLY A 59 10.33 -34.11 -20.39
N ASP A 60 11.24 -33.36 -19.77
CA ASP A 60 11.16 -33.00 -18.34
C ASP A 60 9.92 -32.18 -18.01
N TYR A 61 9.53 -31.30 -18.93
CA TYR A 61 8.37 -30.44 -18.83
C TYR A 61 7.58 -30.53 -20.14
N VAL A 62 6.31 -30.93 -20.08
CA VAL A 62 5.44 -31.06 -21.25
C VAL A 62 4.07 -30.47 -20.97
N LEU A 63 3.57 -29.65 -21.89
CA LEU A 63 2.20 -29.16 -21.86
C LEU A 63 1.30 -30.17 -22.60
N LYS A 64 0.20 -30.58 -21.97
CA LYS A 64 -0.89 -31.31 -22.62
C LYS A 64 -2.05 -30.34 -22.83
N VAL A 65 -2.35 -30.03 -24.08
CA VAL A 65 -3.31 -28.99 -24.49
C VAL A 65 -4.50 -29.64 -25.19
N ASN A 66 -5.72 -29.32 -24.76
CA ASN A 66 -6.95 -29.68 -25.47
C ASN A 66 -7.10 -28.80 -26.72
N ASP A 67 -7.54 -29.38 -27.84
CA ASP A 67 -7.76 -28.65 -29.10
C ASP A 67 -8.87 -27.58 -29.02
N GLU A 68 -9.69 -27.59 -27.97
CA GLU A 68 -10.70 -26.57 -27.69
C GLU A 68 -10.14 -25.14 -27.51
N ILE A 69 -8.88 -25.00 -27.10
CA ILE A 69 -8.21 -23.70 -26.94
C ILE A 69 -7.27 -23.36 -28.11
N LEU A 70 -7.30 -24.14 -29.18
CA LEU A 70 -6.49 -23.94 -30.38
C LEU A 70 -7.36 -23.46 -31.54
N ASP A 71 -6.82 -22.53 -32.33
CA ASP A 71 -7.37 -22.20 -33.63
C ASP A 71 -6.97 -23.27 -34.65
N LYS A 72 -7.91 -24.13 -35.01
CA LYS A 72 -7.69 -25.26 -35.94
C LYS A 72 -7.25 -24.82 -37.33
N SER A 73 -7.58 -23.61 -37.76
CA SER A 73 -7.13 -23.07 -39.06
C SER A 73 -5.62 -22.80 -39.09
N ASN A 74 -5.00 -22.67 -37.92
CA ASN A 74 -3.58 -22.37 -37.74
C ASN A 74 -2.75 -23.62 -37.37
N ILE A 75 -3.31 -24.82 -37.57
CA ILE A 75 -2.61 -26.09 -37.38
C ILE A 75 -2.23 -26.66 -38.76
N ALA A 76 -0.94 -26.86 -39.02
CA ALA A 76 -0.46 -27.50 -40.24
C ALA A 76 0.37 -28.75 -39.96
N PRO A 77 0.22 -29.83 -40.74
CA PRO A 77 1.02 -31.05 -40.56
C PRO A 77 2.49 -30.82 -40.93
N VAL A 78 3.40 -31.43 -40.16
CA VAL A 78 4.83 -31.44 -40.48
C VAL A 78 5.09 -32.47 -41.59
N LYS A 79 5.83 -32.06 -42.64
CA LYS A 79 6.22 -32.97 -43.74
C LYS A 79 6.90 -34.22 -43.18
N ASN A 80 6.50 -35.39 -43.69
CA ASN A 80 7.01 -36.71 -43.29
C ASN A 80 6.70 -37.14 -41.84
N SER A 81 5.79 -36.46 -41.14
CA SER A 81 5.28 -36.92 -39.84
C SER A 81 3.77 -37.06 -39.84
N LYS A 82 3.26 -38.16 -39.30
CA LYS A 82 1.82 -38.38 -39.09
C LYS A 82 1.33 -37.85 -37.74
N THR A 83 2.25 -37.49 -36.85
CA THR A 83 1.92 -37.16 -35.45
C THR A 83 2.27 -35.74 -35.06
N LEU A 84 3.08 -35.04 -35.86
CA LEU A 84 3.58 -33.69 -35.57
C LEU A 84 2.91 -32.64 -36.44
N PHE A 85 2.62 -31.50 -35.82
CA PHE A 85 1.99 -30.34 -36.43
C PHE A 85 2.69 -29.05 -35.98
N THR A 86 2.60 -27.99 -36.77
CA THR A 86 3.03 -26.64 -36.42
C THR A 86 1.83 -25.77 -36.09
N TYR A 87 1.99 -24.87 -35.11
CA TYR A 87 1.00 -23.87 -34.72
C TYR A 87 1.66 -22.50 -34.55
N ASN A 88 1.16 -21.47 -35.21
CA ASN A 88 1.82 -20.16 -35.35
C ASN A 88 1.20 -19.04 -34.48
N LYS A 89 0.24 -19.36 -33.61
CA LYS A 89 -0.41 -18.42 -32.69
C LYS A 89 0.01 -18.66 -31.23
N THR A 90 -0.33 -17.71 -30.36
CA THR A 90 -0.25 -17.88 -28.91
C THR A 90 -1.34 -18.84 -28.43
N ILE A 91 -1.02 -19.70 -27.47
CA ILE A 91 -1.96 -20.57 -26.77
C ILE A 91 -2.18 -19.97 -25.38
N TYR A 92 -3.35 -19.39 -25.14
CA TYR A 92 -3.75 -18.90 -23.83
C TYR A 92 -4.33 -20.03 -22.98
N TYR A 93 -3.88 -20.13 -21.74
CA TYR A 93 -4.31 -21.22 -20.87
C TYR A 93 -5.74 -20.99 -20.37
N LYS A 94 -6.48 -22.10 -20.28
CA LYS A 94 -7.78 -22.17 -19.62
C LYS A 94 -7.79 -23.39 -18.71
N LYS A 95 -8.23 -23.21 -17.47
CA LYS A 95 -8.31 -24.30 -16.48
C LYS A 95 -9.22 -25.42 -16.99
N GLY A 96 -8.82 -26.68 -16.75
CA GLY A 96 -9.52 -27.86 -17.26
C GLY A 96 -9.26 -28.21 -18.73
N THR A 97 -8.60 -27.34 -19.52
CA THR A 97 -8.24 -27.63 -20.92
C THR A 97 -6.74 -27.76 -21.16
N ILE A 98 -5.94 -27.61 -20.10
CA ILE A 98 -4.48 -27.78 -20.12
C ILE A 98 -4.03 -28.57 -18.90
N ALA A 99 -3.00 -29.41 -19.07
CA ALA A 99 -2.26 -30.04 -17.99
C ALA A 99 -0.75 -29.85 -18.16
N PHE A 100 -0.04 -29.78 -17.04
CA PHE A 100 1.41 -29.56 -16.97
C PHE A 100 2.06 -30.85 -16.47
N LEU A 101 2.76 -31.52 -17.36
CA LEU A 101 3.32 -32.83 -17.13
C LEU A 101 4.81 -32.72 -16.79
N PHE A 102 5.22 -33.36 -15.70
CA PHE A 102 6.60 -33.38 -15.18
C PHE A 102 7.18 -34.78 -15.27
N SER A 103 8.45 -34.94 -15.67
CA SER A 103 9.08 -36.28 -15.74
C SER A 103 9.35 -36.89 -14.36
N SER A 104 9.45 -36.07 -13.31
CA SER A 104 9.65 -36.51 -11.93
C SER A 104 8.95 -35.61 -10.92
N ARG A 105 8.80 -36.11 -9.69
CA ARG A 105 8.27 -35.33 -8.56
C ARG A 105 9.21 -34.20 -8.16
N ASP A 106 10.52 -34.45 -8.20
CA ASP A 106 11.55 -33.47 -7.83
C ASP A 106 11.50 -32.22 -8.74
N LEU A 107 11.27 -32.40 -10.04
CA LEU A 107 11.16 -31.28 -10.99
C LEU A 107 9.92 -30.42 -10.72
N LEU A 108 8.79 -31.07 -10.39
CA LEU A 108 7.57 -30.36 -9.99
C LEU A 108 7.82 -29.53 -8.72
N GLU A 109 8.43 -30.12 -7.70
CA GLU A 109 8.71 -29.43 -6.43
C GLU A 109 9.71 -28.28 -6.62
N SER A 110 10.74 -28.49 -7.44
CA SER A 110 11.70 -27.44 -7.82
C SER A 110 11.01 -26.27 -8.52
N LEU A 111 10.13 -26.53 -9.50
CA LEU A 111 9.40 -25.48 -10.21
C LEU A 111 8.51 -24.68 -9.24
N VAL A 112 7.80 -25.37 -8.35
CA VAL A 112 6.94 -24.71 -7.35
C VAL A 112 7.77 -23.86 -6.40
N ALA A 113 8.90 -24.36 -5.90
CA ALA A 113 9.80 -23.61 -5.03
C ALA A 113 10.36 -22.36 -5.74
N GLU A 114 10.81 -22.50 -6.98
CA GLU A 114 11.33 -21.37 -7.77
C GLU A 114 10.25 -20.31 -8.03
N SER A 115 9.01 -20.73 -8.31
CA SER A 115 7.87 -19.83 -8.49
C SER A 115 7.47 -19.04 -7.23
N GLN A 116 7.89 -19.48 -6.04
CA GLN A 116 7.66 -18.74 -4.80
C GLN A 116 8.66 -17.60 -4.62
N ILE A 117 9.85 -17.70 -5.22
CA ILE A 117 10.92 -16.70 -5.14
C ILE A 117 10.69 -15.59 -6.19
N LEU A 118 10.19 -15.96 -7.38
CA LEU A 118 9.94 -15.03 -8.48
C LEU A 118 8.62 -14.28 -8.28
N PHE A 119 8.68 -12.95 -8.15
CA PHE A 119 7.51 -12.10 -7.86
C PHE A 119 6.56 -11.93 -9.05
N GLU A 120 7.05 -12.16 -10.26
CA GLU A 120 6.33 -12.03 -11.52
C GLU A 120 5.51 -13.29 -11.85
N VAL A 121 5.97 -14.47 -11.39
CA VAL A 121 5.34 -15.76 -11.68
C VAL A 121 4.02 -15.86 -10.91
N LYS A 122 2.92 -15.83 -11.67
CA LYS A 122 1.54 -15.85 -11.17
C LYS A 122 0.82 -17.13 -11.63
N CYS A 123 -0.45 -17.33 -11.28
CA CYS A 123 -1.27 -18.48 -11.71
C CYS A 123 -0.84 -19.89 -11.24
N ILE A 124 0.25 -20.07 -10.49
CA ILE A 124 0.67 -21.39 -9.98
C ILE A 124 -0.44 -22.04 -9.15
N GLU A 125 -1.01 -21.32 -8.19
CA GLU A 125 -2.10 -21.85 -7.35
C GLU A 125 -3.37 -22.12 -8.16
N LYS A 126 -3.64 -21.33 -9.21
CA LYS A 126 -4.78 -21.53 -10.11
C LYS A 126 -4.71 -22.89 -10.83
N TYR A 127 -3.54 -23.26 -11.34
CA TYR A 127 -3.32 -24.47 -12.15
C TYR A 127 -2.73 -25.65 -11.39
N LYS A 128 -2.54 -25.53 -10.07
CA LYS A 128 -1.92 -26.56 -9.24
C LYS A 128 -2.59 -27.94 -9.35
N SER A 129 -3.91 -27.97 -9.54
CA SER A 129 -4.67 -29.21 -9.77
C SER A 129 -4.39 -29.88 -11.11
N GLU A 130 -3.78 -29.15 -12.06
CA GLU A 130 -3.43 -29.60 -13.40
C GLU A 130 -1.96 -30.06 -13.51
N PHE A 131 -1.24 -30.10 -12.39
CA PHE A 131 0.16 -30.55 -12.33
C PHE A 131 0.20 -32.07 -12.16
N ILE A 132 0.83 -32.76 -13.11
CA ILE A 132 0.82 -34.23 -13.20
C ILE A 132 2.25 -34.72 -13.33
N VAL A 133 2.66 -35.68 -12.50
CA VAL A 133 3.94 -36.39 -12.67
C VAL A 133 3.70 -37.57 -13.61
N LYS A 134 4.43 -37.64 -14.72
CA LYS A 134 4.32 -38.72 -15.70
C LYS A 134 4.79 -40.04 -15.10
N THR A 135 4.16 -41.12 -15.54
CA THR A 135 4.58 -42.50 -15.26
C THR A 135 4.93 -43.27 -16.52
N SER A 136 4.83 -42.65 -17.70
CA SER A 136 4.97 -43.28 -19.02
C SER A 136 6.38 -43.09 -19.61
N ASN A 137 6.91 -44.16 -20.22
CA ASN A 137 8.17 -44.13 -20.99
C ASN A 137 7.89 -43.66 -22.42
N ALA A 138 7.47 -42.41 -22.58
CA ALA A 138 7.24 -41.82 -23.90
C ALA A 138 8.56 -41.76 -24.71
N LEU A 139 8.47 -41.85 -26.04
CA LEU A 139 9.64 -41.78 -26.92
C LEU A 139 10.05 -40.31 -27.16
N PRO A 140 11.36 -40.01 -27.28
CA PRO A 140 11.82 -38.68 -27.68
C PRO A 140 11.39 -38.36 -29.12
N ILE A 141 11.04 -37.10 -29.37
CA ILE A 141 10.74 -36.63 -30.73
C ILE A 141 12.06 -36.37 -31.46
N SER A 142 12.28 -37.01 -32.59
CA SER A 142 13.31 -36.58 -33.54
C SER A 142 12.71 -35.56 -34.50
N THR A 143 12.95 -34.28 -34.24
CA THR A 143 12.62 -33.20 -35.16
C THR A 143 13.87 -32.88 -35.99
N GLY A 144 13.91 -33.33 -37.25
CA GLY A 144 14.85 -32.75 -38.22
C GLY A 144 14.50 -31.28 -38.49
N LYS A 145 15.14 -30.63 -39.48
CA LYS A 145 14.73 -29.27 -39.90
C LYS A 145 13.26 -29.25 -40.30
N ILE A 146 12.41 -28.57 -39.52
CA ILE A 146 10.99 -28.44 -39.83
C ILE A 146 10.80 -27.19 -40.68
N ALA A 147 10.38 -27.37 -41.93
CA ALA A 147 9.99 -26.25 -42.78
C ALA A 147 8.64 -25.71 -42.31
N ASN A 148 8.55 -24.39 -42.08
CA ASN A 148 7.27 -23.75 -41.76
C ASN A 148 6.33 -23.88 -42.96
N ALA A 149 5.12 -24.39 -42.74
CA ALA A 149 4.16 -24.65 -43.80
C ALA A 149 3.11 -23.52 -43.96
N ILE A 150 3.03 -22.58 -43.00
CA ILE A 150 2.00 -21.53 -42.95
C ILE A 150 2.65 -20.15 -43.14
N SER A 151 1.98 -19.27 -43.89
CA SER A 151 2.30 -17.84 -43.96
C SER A 151 2.29 -17.25 -42.55
N PHE A 152 3.31 -16.46 -42.21
CA PHE A 152 3.50 -15.99 -40.84
C PHE A 152 3.20 -14.50 -40.72
N GLN A 153 2.01 -14.19 -40.21
CA GLN A 153 1.53 -12.84 -39.92
C GLN A 153 1.96 -12.39 -38.52
N LEU A 154 3.29 -12.25 -38.34
CA LEU A 154 3.87 -11.96 -37.02
C LEU A 154 3.25 -10.69 -36.40
N GLN A 155 3.14 -9.63 -37.18
CA GLN A 155 2.75 -8.32 -36.66
C GLN A 155 1.29 -8.31 -36.24
N GLU A 156 0.44 -8.97 -37.01
CA GLU A 156 -1.00 -9.04 -36.80
C GLU A 156 -1.31 -9.88 -35.56
N TYR A 157 -0.69 -11.07 -35.43
CA TYR A 157 -0.86 -11.90 -34.24
C TYR A 157 -0.28 -11.25 -32.98
N VAL A 158 0.84 -10.53 -33.10
CA VAL A 158 1.41 -9.79 -31.97
C VAL A 158 0.52 -8.60 -31.58
N ALA A 159 -0.11 -7.94 -32.54
CA ALA A 159 -1.07 -6.87 -32.26
C ALA A 159 -2.29 -7.41 -31.51
N GLN A 160 -2.86 -8.54 -31.94
CA GLN A 160 -3.94 -9.24 -31.22
C GLN A 160 -3.53 -9.56 -29.77
N ASP A 161 -2.34 -10.15 -29.59
CA ASP A 161 -1.77 -10.49 -28.29
C ASP A 161 -1.59 -9.26 -27.39
N CYS A 162 -1.19 -8.13 -27.96
CA CYS A 162 -1.04 -6.89 -27.20
C CYS A 162 -2.38 -6.32 -26.76
N ILE A 163 -3.37 -6.30 -27.64
CA ILE A 163 -4.74 -5.85 -27.34
C ILE A 163 -5.35 -6.75 -26.27
N TYR A 164 -5.24 -8.07 -26.41
CA TYR A 164 -5.79 -9.01 -25.45
C TYR A 164 -5.12 -8.92 -24.08
N ASP A 165 -3.79 -8.78 -23.99
CA ASP A 165 -3.11 -8.60 -22.70
C ASP A 165 -3.57 -7.31 -21.97
N ARG A 166 -3.85 -6.23 -22.72
CA ARG A 166 -4.41 -4.98 -22.18
C ARG A 166 -5.86 -5.16 -21.71
N LEU A 167 -6.72 -5.76 -22.52
CA LEU A 167 -8.11 -6.06 -22.14
C LEU A 167 -8.18 -7.00 -20.94
N LYS A 168 -7.33 -8.03 -20.91
CA LYS A 168 -7.20 -8.93 -19.77
C LYS A 168 -6.76 -8.17 -18.52
N GLY A 169 -5.79 -7.26 -18.64
CA GLY A 169 -5.37 -6.37 -17.55
C GLY A 169 -6.54 -5.54 -17.01
N MET A 170 -7.32 -4.92 -17.90
CA MET A 170 -8.51 -4.15 -17.56
C MET A 170 -9.53 -4.98 -16.77
N ILE A 171 -9.90 -6.16 -17.30
CA ILE A 171 -10.94 -7.04 -16.73
C ILE A 171 -10.49 -7.64 -15.40
N VAL A 172 -9.23 -8.07 -15.28
CA VAL A 172 -8.68 -8.58 -14.02
C VAL A 172 -8.62 -7.48 -12.95
N ALA A 173 -8.25 -6.25 -13.34
CA ALA A 173 -8.26 -5.12 -12.41
C ALA A 173 -9.67 -4.72 -11.97
N PHE A 174 -10.64 -4.71 -12.90
CA PHE A 174 -12.05 -4.52 -12.58
C PHE A 174 -12.56 -5.58 -11.60
N THR A 175 -12.32 -6.85 -11.91
CA THR A 175 -12.70 -7.99 -11.08
C THR A 175 -12.13 -7.84 -9.66
N ARG A 176 -10.85 -7.45 -9.54
CA ARG A 176 -10.22 -7.20 -8.23
C ARG A 176 -10.86 -6.04 -7.47
N ALA A 177 -11.22 -4.96 -8.17
CA ALA A 177 -11.87 -3.82 -7.54
C ALA A 177 -13.27 -4.19 -7.03
N MET A 178 -14.06 -4.91 -7.84
CA MET A 178 -15.44 -5.29 -7.53
C MET A 178 -15.53 -6.40 -6.48
N ALA A 179 -14.71 -7.46 -6.61
CA ALA A 179 -14.73 -8.59 -5.68
C ALA A 179 -14.36 -8.20 -4.25
N PHE A 180 -13.55 -7.15 -4.12
CA PHE A 180 -13.07 -6.63 -2.83
C PHE A 180 -13.51 -5.17 -2.61
N ALA A 181 -14.60 -4.77 -3.28
CA ALA A 181 -15.27 -3.53 -2.97
C ALA A 181 -15.86 -3.67 -1.56
N LYS A 182 -15.63 -2.66 -0.73
CA LYS A 182 -16.30 -2.62 0.58
C LYS A 182 -17.77 -2.29 0.35
N ASN A 183 -18.63 -2.82 1.21
CA ASN A 183 -20.01 -2.35 1.26
C ASN A 183 -20.01 -0.83 1.48
N PRO A 184 -20.84 -0.03 0.78
CA PRO A 184 -20.97 1.41 1.01
C PRO A 184 -21.12 1.80 2.49
N GLN A 185 -21.81 0.99 3.29
CA GLN A 185 -21.94 1.21 4.74
C GLN A 185 -20.63 1.01 5.50
N GLU A 186 -19.82 0.03 5.13
CA GLU A 186 -18.49 -0.22 5.68
C GLU A 186 -17.51 0.88 5.28
N GLN A 187 -17.56 1.32 4.02
CA GLN A 187 -16.76 2.41 3.53
C GLN A 187 -17.09 3.72 4.26
N LYS A 188 -18.37 4.04 4.40
CA LYS A 188 -18.84 5.19 5.19
C LYS A 188 -18.35 5.13 6.63
N LEU A 189 -18.45 3.96 7.28
CA LEU A 189 -17.93 3.75 8.63
C LEU A 189 -16.42 4.03 8.69
N MET A 190 -15.64 3.50 7.75
CA MET A 190 -14.19 3.68 7.71
C MET A 190 -13.78 5.14 7.52
N CYS A 191 -14.49 5.90 6.68
CA CYS A 191 -14.27 7.33 6.52
C CYS A 191 -14.53 8.07 7.84
N ILE A 192 -15.66 7.81 8.49
CA ILE A 192 -16.03 8.47 9.76
C ILE A 192 -15.04 8.14 10.87
N LEU A 193 -14.59 6.89 10.99
CA LEU A 193 -13.57 6.51 11.97
C LEU A 193 -12.23 7.21 11.72
N ARG A 194 -11.83 7.38 10.45
CA ARG A 194 -10.61 8.10 10.10
C ARG A 194 -10.74 9.60 10.37
N ASP A 195 -11.87 10.21 10.04
CA ASP A 195 -12.14 11.62 10.32
C ASP A 195 -12.17 11.89 11.83
N LEU A 196 -12.74 10.98 12.62
CA LEU A 196 -12.71 11.04 14.07
C LEU A 196 -11.27 10.96 14.61
N LYS A 197 -10.46 10.02 14.10
CA LYS A 197 -9.05 9.90 14.47
C LYS A 197 -8.27 11.18 14.13
N ASN A 198 -8.45 11.72 12.93
CA ASN A 198 -7.80 12.94 12.48
C ASN A 198 -8.24 14.15 13.32
N SER A 199 -9.51 14.22 13.70
CA SER A 199 -10.05 15.25 14.59
C SER A 199 -9.38 15.20 15.97
N PHE A 200 -9.21 14.00 16.56
CA PHE A 200 -8.49 13.85 17.82
C PHE A 200 -6.99 14.15 17.72
N ALA A 201 -6.35 13.83 16.60
CA ALA A 201 -4.97 14.22 16.36
C ALA A 201 -4.82 15.76 16.29
N GLY A 202 -5.74 16.43 15.60
CA GLY A 202 -5.82 17.89 15.58
C GLY A 202 -6.08 18.48 16.97
N LEU A 203 -6.99 17.88 17.75
CA LEU A 203 -7.27 18.29 19.12
C LEU A 203 -6.05 18.15 20.03
N ASN A 204 -5.28 17.07 19.90
CA ASN A 204 -4.03 16.89 20.65
C ASN A 204 -3.07 18.05 20.39
N THR A 205 -2.83 18.38 19.12
CA THR A 205 -2.00 19.54 18.75
C THR A 205 -2.58 20.83 19.34
N GLN A 206 -3.88 21.03 19.25
CA GLN A 206 -4.53 22.22 19.79
C GLN A 206 -4.35 22.33 21.32
N VAL A 207 -4.59 21.26 22.07
CA VAL A 207 -4.51 21.28 23.54
C VAL A 207 -3.07 21.35 24.05
N MET A 208 -2.13 20.64 23.41
CA MET A 208 -0.75 20.57 23.87
C MET A 208 0.09 21.78 23.44
N VAL A 209 -0.18 22.34 22.25
CA VAL A 209 0.58 23.47 21.71
C VAL A 209 -0.09 24.81 22.03
N SER A 210 -1.41 24.84 22.12
CA SER A 210 -2.15 26.07 22.45
C SER A 210 -2.46 26.11 23.95
N GLU A 211 -2.60 27.31 24.49
CA GLU A 211 -2.84 27.56 25.93
C GLU A 211 -4.33 27.62 26.27
N ILE A 212 -5.16 27.05 25.39
CA ILE A 212 -6.62 27.14 25.44
C ILE A 212 -7.22 25.78 25.72
N ALA A 213 -8.33 25.80 26.46
CA ALA A 213 -9.16 24.63 26.69
C ALA A 213 -9.72 24.07 25.38
N VAL A 214 -10.33 22.87 25.44
CA VAL A 214 -11.00 22.26 24.30
C VAL A 214 -12.10 23.19 23.79
N SER A 215 -11.98 23.66 22.56
CA SER A 215 -13.05 24.41 21.90
C SER A 215 -14.07 23.45 21.28
N ASN A 216 -15.35 23.78 21.40
CA ASN A 216 -16.45 23.08 20.74
C ASN A 216 -16.58 21.58 21.13
N GLU A 217 -16.68 21.32 22.42
CA GLU A 217 -16.82 19.95 22.99
C GLU A 217 -17.96 19.15 22.35
N SER A 218 -19.10 19.81 22.10
CA SER A 218 -20.30 19.20 21.52
C SER A 218 -20.05 18.60 20.14
N LYS A 219 -19.14 19.19 19.34
CA LYS A 219 -18.72 18.64 18.05
C LYS A 219 -18.11 17.25 18.20
N TYR A 220 -17.18 17.07 19.14
CA TYR A 220 -16.50 15.80 19.35
C TYR A 220 -17.44 14.74 19.91
N ILE A 221 -18.33 15.11 20.84
CA ILE A 221 -19.38 14.23 21.35
C ILE A 221 -20.26 13.72 20.20
N SER A 222 -20.72 14.63 19.34
CA SER A 222 -21.53 14.30 18.17
C SER A 222 -20.79 13.37 17.19
N LEU A 223 -19.51 13.61 16.93
CA LEU A 223 -18.70 12.75 16.06
C LEU A 223 -18.54 11.34 16.64
N ILE A 224 -18.27 11.20 17.94
CA ILE A 224 -18.16 9.89 18.60
C ILE A 224 -19.51 9.15 18.55
N GLN A 225 -20.62 9.83 18.85
CA GLN A 225 -21.96 9.24 18.82
C GLN A 225 -22.36 8.80 17.41
N THR A 226 -22.10 9.63 16.40
CA THR A 226 -22.35 9.32 14.99
C THR A 226 -21.54 8.09 14.56
N ALA A 227 -20.25 8.06 14.90
CA ALA A 227 -19.38 6.92 14.63
C ALA A 227 -19.88 5.63 15.32
N LYS A 228 -20.30 5.72 16.60
CA LYS A 228 -20.86 4.61 17.36
C LYS A 228 -22.14 4.06 16.72
N GLY A 229 -23.06 4.95 16.33
CA GLY A 229 -24.33 4.56 15.70
C GLY A 229 -24.12 3.80 14.41
N ILE A 230 -23.25 4.29 13.53
CA ILE A 230 -22.93 3.63 12.26
C ILE A 230 -22.16 2.34 12.50
N TYR A 231 -21.21 2.33 13.44
CA TYR A 231 -20.46 1.12 13.78
C TYR A 231 -21.39 -0.02 14.22
N ASN A 232 -22.35 0.27 15.09
CA ASN A 232 -23.31 -0.74 15.57
C ASN A 232 -24.26 -1.24 14.47
N GLY A 233 -24.51 -0.42 13.44
CA GLY A 233 -25.31 -0.82 12.27
C GLY A 233 -24.54 -1.69 11.27
N THR A 234 -23.21 -1.53 11.21
CA THR A 234 -22.36 -2.20 10.21
C THR A 234 -21.59 -3.40 10.76
N VAL A 235 -21.00 -3.27 11.95
CA VAL A 235 -20.14 -4.29 12.56
C VAL A 235 -20.96 -5.12 13.55
N LYS A 236 -21.05 -6.43 13.31
CA LYS A 236 -21.83 -7.36 14.15
C LYS A 236 -21.27 -7.52 15.57
N THR A 237 -19.97 -7.31 15.73
CA THR A 237 -19.28 -7.49 17.02
C THR A 237 -19.50 -6.28 17.93
N ARG A 238 -20.07 -6.52 19.11
CA ARG A 238 -20.23 -5.47 20.13
C ARG A 238 -18.87 -4.97 20.63
N THR A 239 -18.81 -3.68 20.94
CA THR A 239 -17.60 -3.05 21.48
C THR A 239 -17.96 -2.01 22.54
N ASN A 240 -17.20 -1.95 23.63
CA ASN A 240 -17.28 -0.90 24.66
C ASN A 240 -16.32 0.26 24.39
N LEU A 241 -15.50 0.17 23.33
CA LEU A 241 -14.46 1.13 23.01
C LEU A 241 -14.98 2.55 22.80
N PHE A 242 -16.19 2.73 22.26
CA PHE A 242 -16.79 4.06 22.12
C PHE A 242 -17.16 4.70 23.46
N ASP A 243 -17.56 3.89 24.44
CA ASP A 243 -17.91 4.37 25.78
C ASP A 243 -16.64 4.77 26.54
N ILE A 244 -15.58 3.96 26.41
CA ILE A 244 -14.25 4.28 26.95
C ILE A 244 -13.68 5.55 26.27
N LEU A 245 -13.84 5.67 24.94
CA LEU A 245 -13.44 6.85 24.19
C LEU A 245 -14.15 8.12 24.69
N MET A 246 -15.46 8.03 24.96
CA MET A 246 -16.24 9.14 25.50
C MET A 246 -15.79 9.51 26.92
N GLN A 247 -15.45 8.52 27.75
CA GLN A 247 -14.93 8.75 29.09
C GLN A 247 -13.58 9.46 29.04
N HIS A 248 -12.64 8.98 28.23
CA HIS A 248 -11.34 9.64 28.06
C HIS A 248 -11.47 11.03 27.47
N PHE A 249 -12.38 11.25 26.51
CA PHE A 249 -12.64 12.59 26.00
C PHE A 249 -13.15 13.54 27.10
N SER A 250 -14.08 13.08 27.94
CA SER A 250 -14.59 13.86 29.08
C SER A 250 -13.48 14.21 30.08
N GLU A 251 -12.53 13.31 30.29
CA GLU A 251 -11.35 13.53 31.13
C GLU A 251 -10.37 14.54 30.50
N ILE A 252 -10.12 14.43 29.19
CA ILE A 252 -9.32 15.39 28.43
C ILE A 252 -9.91 16.79 28.54
N VAL A 253 -11.22 16.95 28.37
CA VAL A 253 -11.90 18.25 28.50
C VAL A 253 -11.65 18.87 29.88
N LYS A 254 -11.84 18.09 30.95
CA LYS A 254 -11.61 18.57 32.33
C LYS A 254 -10.16 19.00 32.57
N LEU A 255 -9.21 18.16 32.17
CA LEU A 255 -7.78 18.43 32.37
C LEU A 255 -7.27 19.57 31.49
N ALA A 256 -7.75 19.68 30.25
CA ALA A 256 -7.40 20.78 29.35
C ALA A 256 -7.91 22.12 29.88
N LYS A 257 -9.10 22.14 30.51
CA LYS A 257 -9.61 23.34 31.19
C LYS A 257 -8.75 23.72 32.40
N ALA A 258 -8.43 22.76 33.27
CA ALA A 258 -7.56 22.99 34.43
C ALA A 258 -6.16 23.48 34.01
N ARG A 259 -5.60 22.91 32.94
CA ARG A 259 -4.35 23.36 32.32
C ARG A 259 -4.44 24.80 31.82
N ALA A 260 -5.48 25.14 31.07
CA ALA A 260 -5.66 26.50 30.55
C ALA A 260 -5.79 27.54 31.68
N GLU A 261 -6.50 27.19 32.76
CA GLU A 261 -6.61 28.02 33.97
C GLU A 261 -5.25 28.21 34.66
N GLU A 262 -4.47 27.14 34.84
CA GLU A 262 -3.11 27.19 35.44
C GLU A 262 -2.15 28.05 34.60
N ILE A 263 -2.14 27.85 33.29
CA ILE A 263 -1.28 28.64 32.38
C ILE A 263 -1.71 30.10 32.37
N SER A 264 -3.02 30.39 32.35
CA SER A 264 -3.53 31.76 32.43
C SER A 264 -3.13 32.46 33.73
N GLN A 265 -3.21 31.75 34.87
CA GLN A 265 -2.74 32.27 36.16
C GLN A 265 -1.23 32.54 36.16
N ASN A 266 -0.44 31.68 35.52
CA ASN A 266 1.01 31.84 35.41
C ASN A 266 1.43 33.01 34.49
N LYS A 267 0.52 33.58 33.69
CA LYS A 267 0.82 34.69 32.74
C LYS A 267 0.32 36.07 33.17
N GLN A 268 -0.42 36.19 34.27
CA GLN A 268 -0.87 37.50 34.77
C GLN A 268 0.33 38.40 35.15
N ALA A 269 0.16 39.72 35.20
CA ALA A 269 1.23 40.67 35.55
C ALA A 269 1.92 40.34 36.90
N ASN A 270 1.21 39.71 37.82
CA ASN A 270 1.74 39.20 39.09
C ASN A 270 2.70 38.00 38.93
N SER A 271 2.92 37.46 37.73
CA SER A 271 3.80 36.30 37.49
C SER A 271 5.27 36.65 37.58
N THR A 272 5.68 37.84 37.12
CA THR A 272 7.03 38.37 37.31
C THR A 272 7.29 38.59 38.80
N ASP A 273 6.35 39.24 39.49
CA ASP A 273 6.44 39.46 40.95
C ASP A 273 6.45 38.15 41.74
N LYS A 274 5.65 37.15 41.33
CA LYS A 274 5.62 35.81 41.93
C LYS A 274 6.90 35.04 41.65
N ARG A 275 7.47 35.15 40.44
CA ARG A 275 8.77 34.55 40.08
C ARG A 275 9.88 35.18 40.92
N ASP A 276 9.91 36.50 41.02
CA ASP A 276 10.93 37.23 41.79
C ASP A 276 10.79 36.95 43.30
N PHE A 277 9.56 36.81 43.80
CA PHE A 277 9.28 36.35 45.15
C PHE A 277 9.78 34.91 45.39
N LEU A 278 9.51 33.99 44.47
CA LEU A 278 9.97 32.60 44.55
C LEU A 278 11.51 32.52 44.47
N ILE A 279 12.15 33.33 43.64
CA ILE A 279 13.62 33.45 43.59
C ILE A 279 14.16 33.95 44.92
N THR A 280 13.56 35.01 45.48
CA THR A 280 13.96 35.57 46.79
C THR A 280 13.79 34.54 47.91
N GLN A 281 12.68 33.79 47.92
CA GLN A 281 12.43 32.73 48.88
C GLN A 281 13.42 31.57 48.71
N LYS A 282 13.74 31.18 47.47
CA LYS A 282 14.75 30.16 47.15
C LYS A 282 16.12 30.60 47.68
N ASP A 283 16.52 31.85 47.44
CA ASP A 283 17.81 32.39 47.85
C ASP A 283 17.91 32.51 49.38
N ALA A 284 16.82 32.86 50.07
CA ALA A 284 16.74 32.86 51.53
C ALA A 284 16.85 31.45 52.13
N LEU A 285 16.18 30.47 51.53
CA LEU A 285 16.28 29.06 51.94
C LEU A 285 17.66 28.47 51.64
N GLU A 286 18.27 28.80 50.49
CA GLU A 286 19.64 28.41 50.16
C GLU A 286 20.65 29.06 51.12
N SER A 287 20.44 30.31 51.53
CA SER A 287 21.26 30.98 52.54
C SER A 287 21.12 30.34 53.93
N LYS A 288 19.90 29.93 54.31
CA LYS A 288 19.64 29.19 55.55
C LYS A 288 20.26 27.79 55.51
N LEU A 289 20.22 27.12 54.36
CA LEU A 289 20.88 25.84 54.16
C LEU A 289 22.40 25.99 54.35
N TYR A 290 22.99 27.01 53.73
CA TYR A 290 24.41 27.31 53.85
C TYR A 290 24.83 27.62 55.29
N SER A 291 24.03 28.41 56.04
CA SER A 291 24.34 28.69 57.44
C SER A 291 24.27 27.45 58.33
N MET A 292 23.33 26.53 58.08
CA MET A 292 23.28 25.23 58.75
C MET A 292 24.50 24.37 58.40
N GLU A 293 24.91 24.33 57.13
CA GLU A 293 26.12 23.61 56.69
C GLU A 293 27.37 24.13 57.39
N CYS A 294 27.50 25.46 57.54
CA CYS A 294 28.62 26.07 58.27
C CYS A 294 28.57 25.83 59.78
N HIS A 295 27.40 25.96 60.41
CA HIS A 295 27.25 25.77 61.85
C HIS A 295 27.55 24.32 62.26
N ASP A 296 27.09 23.35 61.47
CA ASP A 296 27.21 21.92 61.79
C ASP A 296 28.52 21.31 61.26
N GLY A 297 29.43 22.13 60.70
CA GLY A 297 30.75 21.71 60.22
C GLY A 297 30.72 20.84 58.96
N ILE A 298 29.60 20.86 58.23
CA ILE A 298 29.37 20.06 57.02
C ILE A 298 29.87 20.78 55.77
N SER A 299 29.93 22.11 55.80
CA SER A 299 30.56 22.92 54.77
C SER A 299 31.95 22.38 54.41
N ASP A 300 32.75 22.04 55.43
CA ASP A 300 34.12 21.55 55.25
C ASP A 300 34.14 20.19 54.55
N TRP A 301 33.20 19.30 54.90
CA TRP A 301 33.03 17.99 54.25
C TRP A 301 32.56 18.12 52.80
N ILE A 302 31.66 19.08 52.52
CA ILE A 302 31.16 19.37 51.17
C ILE A 302 32.28 19.96 50.31
N GLU A 303 33.06 20.90 50.83
CA GLU A 303 34.20 21.51 50.15
C GLU A 303 35.29 20.47 49.84
N GLU A 304 35.63 19.63 50.81
CA GLU A 304 36.60 18.55 50.63
C GLU A 304 36.10 17.55 49.57
N LEU A 305 34.82 17.16 49.62
CA LEU A 305 34.21 16.30 48.62
C LEU A 305 34.26 16.94 47.22
N ASN A 306 33.98 18.23 47.11
CA ASN A 306 34.03 18.97 45.85
C ASN A 306 35.46 19.12 45.32
N SER A 307 36.46 19.31 46.19
CA SER A 307 37.88 19.30 45.83
C SER A 307 38.31 17.97 45.23
N ILE A 308 37.90 16.84 45.84
CA ILE A 308 38.16 15.50 45.29
C ILE A 308 37.46 15.33 43.93
N LYS A 309 36.17 15.71 43.81
CA LYS A 309 35.43 15.63 42.54
C LYS A 309 36.05 16.51 41.44
N LYS A 310 36.61 17.67 41.80
CA LYS A 310 37.30 18.59 40.88
C LYS A 310 38.58 17.95 40.35
N LYS A 311 39.41 17.38 41.22
CA LYS A 311 40.61 16.62 40.82
C LYS A 311 40.28 15.49 39.83
N GLU A 312 39.17 14.77 40.03
CA GLU A 312 38.71 13.74 39.08
C GLU A 312 38.33 14.30 37.70
N ARG A 313 37.71 15.49 37.66
CA ARG A 313 37.41 16.16 36.39
C ARG A 313 38.69 16.63 35.71
N ASP A 314 39.60 17.27 36.45
CA ASP A 314 40.87 17.76 35.93
C ASP A 314 41.73 16.62 35.39
N ASN A 315 41.75 15.47 36.08
CA ASN A 315 42.41 14.24 35.60
C ASN A 315 41.73 13.66 34.36
N GLY A 316 40.40 13.73 34.29
CA GLY A 316 39.64 13.36 33.09
C GLY A 316 40.00 14.19 31.88
N ILE A 317 40.04 15.52 32.05
CA ILE A 317 40.39 16.48 30.98
C ILE A 317 41.79 16.18 30.42
N LYS A 318 42.76 15.92 31.29
CA LYS A 318 44.13 15.53 30.89
C LYS A 318 44.19 14.23 30.07
N MET A 319 43.19 13.38 30.20
CA MET A 319 43.07 12.07 29.53
C MET A 319 42.03 12.06 28.40
N GLY A 320 41.51 13.23 27.99
CA GLY A 320 40.50 13.34 26.93
C GLY A 320 39.11 12.84 27.29
N LYS A 321 38.78 12.71 28.58
CA LYS A 321 37.48 12.26 29.10
C LYS A 321 36.79 13.35 29.91
N LYS A 322 35.46 13.26 30.08
CA LYS A 322 34.72 14.17 30.98
C LYS A 322 35.14 14.05 32.46
N ARG A 323 35.65 12.88 32.87
CA ARG A 323 36.05 12.58 34.25
C ARG A 323 36.89 11.31 34.33
N GLU A 324 37.91 11.29 35.18
CA GLU A 324 38.68 10.10 35.54
C GLU A 324 38.59 9.89 37.05
N TYR A 325 37.97 8.79 37.49
CA TYR A 325 37.73 8.51 38.91
C TYR A 325 38.98 7.95 39.58
N PHE A 326 39.18 8.28 40.86
CA PHE A 326 40.20 7.62 41.68
C PHE A 326 39.94 6.11 41.79
N LYS A 327 40.99 5.30 41.76
CA LYS A 327 40.89 3.83 41.84
C LYS A 327 40.43 3.37 43.23
N LYS A 328 39.67 2.28 43.29
CA LYS A 328 39.23 1.68 44.55
C LYS A 328 40.44 1.33 45.43
N GLY A 329 40.39 1.68 46.71
CA GLY A 329 41.49 1.51 47.66
C GLY A 329 42.49 2.67 47.74
N THR A 330 42.38 3.73 46.91
CA THR A 330 43.15 4.96 47.14
C THR A 330 42.50 5.81 48.23
N TRP A 331 43.31 6.66 48.88
CA TRP A 331 42.83 7.55 49.93
C TRP A 331 41.68 8.45 49.44
N GLU A 332 41.79 9.05 48.26
CA GLU A 332 40.75 9.93 47.70
C GLU A 332 39.45 9.17 47.39
N TYR A 333 39.54 7.90 46.97
CA TYR A 333 38.37 7.08 46.70
C TYR A 333 37.62 6.78 48.01
N GLU A 334 38.34 6.31 49.04
CA GLU A 334 37.74 5.97 50.33
C GLU A 334 37.26 7.22 51.07
N ARG A 335 38.01 8.34 51.02
CA ARG A 335 37.61 9.62 51.61
C ARG A 335 36.37 10.18 50.94
N LYS A 336 36.27 10.16 49.60
CA LYS A 336 35.06 10.54 48.86
C LYS A 336 33.85 9.68 49.25
N LYS A 337 34.05 8.38 49.45
CA LYS A 337 32.99 7.45 49.87
C LYS A 337 32.52 7.76 51.29
N TYR A 338 33.45 7.97 52.22
CA TYR A 338 33.18 8.39 53.60
C TYR A 338 32.42 9.72 53.64
N LEU A 339 32.92 10.76 52.97
CA LEU A 339 32.29 12.09 52.92
C LEU A 339 30.86 12.00 52.37
N LYS A 340 30.63 11.21 51.31
CA LYS A 340 29.28 10.98 50.78
C LYS A 340 28.34 10.29 51.79
N GLN A 341 28.86 9.35 52.58
CA GLN A 341 28.07 8.64 53.58
C GLN A 341 27.69 9.57 54.74
N GLU A 342 28.66 10.32 55.27
CA GLU A 342 28.41 11.23 56.40
C GLU A 342 27.50 12.41 56.00
N ILE A 343 27.72 13.02 54.82
CA ILE A 343 26.84 14.07 54.30
C ILE A 343 25.41 13.53 54.12
N LYS A 344 25.27 12.33 53.56
CA LYS A 344 23.96 11.71 53.36
C LYS A 344 23.30 11.35 54.69
N LYS A 345 24.06 10.86 55.66
CA LYS A 345 23.57 10.55 57.00
C LYS A 345 23.00 11.79 57.67
N TYR A 346 23.72 12.91 57.61
CA TYR A 346 23.20 14.19 58.09
C TYR A 346 21.95 14.65 57.33
N GLU A 347 21.94 14.54 56.00
CA GLU A 347 20.76 14.86 55.17
C GLU A 347 19.50 14.06 55.56
N ASP A 348 19.69 12.79 55.96
CA ASP A 348 18.60 11.89 56.33
C ASP A 348 18.16 12.08 57.80
N GLU A 349 19.10 12.40 58.71
CA GLU A 349 18.86 12.56 60.15
C GLU A 349 18.41 13.97 60.55
N ASN A 350 18.81 15.01 59.80
CA ASN A 350 18.39 16.39 60.06
C ASN A 350 17.08 16.72 59.31
N TYR A 351 15.97 16.62 60.03
CA TYR A 351 14.63 16.86 59.50
C TYR A 351 14.46 18.28 58.91
N GLU A 352 15.04 19.30 59.56
CA GLU A 352 14.96 20.69 59.09
C GLU A 352 15.74 20.86 57.78
N PHE A 353 16.93 20.30 57.69
CA PHE A 353 17.76 20.31 56.48
C PHE A 353 17.05 19.63 55.29
N LYS A 354 16.46 18.46 55.54
CA LYS A 354 15.69 17.71 54.54
C LYS A 354 14.46 18.47 54.06
N SER A 355 13.71 19.09 54.98
CA SER A 355 12.54 19.90 54.66
C SER A 355 12.92 21.12 53.80
N ILE A 356 14.01 21.82 54.13
CA ILE A 356 14.49 22.98 53.35
C ILE A 356 14.89 22.55 51.93
N LYS A 357 15.61 21.42 51.78
CA LYS A 357 15.95 20.87 50.46
C LYS A 357 14.72 20.53 49.61
N GLN A 358 13.69 19.94 50.21
CA GLN A 358 12.45 19.63 49.51
C GLN A 358 11.76 20.92 49.05
N GLN A 359 11.66 21.93 49.93
CA GLN A 359 11.07 23.22 49.58
C GLN A 359 11.82 23.93 48.44
N ILE A 360 13.17 23.88 48.43
CA ILE A 360 13.98 24.42 47.33
C ILE A 360 13.67 23.67 46.02
N ALA A 361 13.52 22.35 46.05
CA ALA A 361 13.17 21.56 44.87
C ALA A 361 11.77 21.92 44.34
N ASP A 362 10.80 22.07 45.23
CA ASP A 362 9.42 22.44 44.88
C ASP A 362 9.38 23.87 44.27
N ILE A 363 10.12 24.82 44.84
CA ILE A 363 10.24 26.19 44.31
C ILE A 363 10.92 26.19 42.93
N LYS A 364 12.00 25.42 42.74
CA LYS A 364 12.68 25.30 41.43
C LYS A 364 11.74 24.77 40.36
N GLN A 365 10.92 23.76 40.69
CA GLN A 365 9.92 23.23 39.77
C GLN A 365 8.85 24.28 39.42
N GLN A 366 8.38 25.06 40.40
CA GLN A 366 7.43 26.14 40.15
C GLN A 366 8.00 27.23 39.22
N ILE A 367 9.26 27.62 39.41
CA ILE A 367 9.94 28.59 38.53
C ILE A 367 10.03 28.04 37.10
N THR A 368 10.44 26.78 36.92
CA THR A 368 10.51 26.15 35.59
C THR A 368 9.15 26.07 34.90
N ASN A 369 8.07 25.78 35.64
CA ASN A 369 6.71 25.75 35.08
C ASN A 369 6.25 27.13 34.60
N ILE A 370 6.58 28.19 35.35
CA ILE A 370 6.28 29.59 34.96
C ILE A 370 7.05 29.96 33.67
N GLU A 371 8.33 29.58 33.57
CA GLU A 371 9.20 29.95 32.44
C GLU A 371 8.89 29.16 31.16
N SER A 372 8.50 27.90 31.27
CA SER A 372 8.26 27.01 30.12
C SER A 372 6.80 26.94 29.66
N GLY A 373 5.86 27.48 30.46
CA GLY A 373 4.43 27.33 30.22
C GLY A 373 3.93 25.88 30.40
N SER A 374 4.75 25.01 31.00
CA SER A 374 4.38 23.61 31.27
C SER A 374 3.45 23.53 32.49
N SER A 375 2.47 22.65 32.40
CA SER A 375 1.50 22.38 33.47
C SER A 375 1.72 20.98 34.03
N MET A 376 1.37 20.78 35.31
CA MET A 376 1.36 19.43 35.90
C MET A 376 0.40 18.45 35.20
N TYR A 377 -0.55 18.95 34.40
CA TYR A 377 -1.50 18.14 33.64
C TYR A 377 -0.93 17.60 32.32
N ASP A 378 0.20 18.12 31.82
CA ASP A 378 0.74 17.80 30.49
C ASP A 378 1.03 16.30 30.31
N THR A 379 1.60 15.66 31.34
CA THR A 379 1.95 14.23 31.29
C THR A 379 0.68 13.37 31.21
N THR A 380 -0.32 13.69 32.02
CA THR A 380 -1.59 12.95 32.05
C THR A 380 -2.39 13.15 30.77
N LEU A 381 -2.44 14.38 30.25
CA LEU A 381 -3.06 14.70 28.96
C LEU A 381 -2.40 13.93 27.82
N GLY A 382 -1.06 13.92 27.76
CA GLY A 382 -0.31 13.14 26.78
C GLY A 382 -0.66 11.65 26.81
N ALA A 383 -0.72 11.05 28.01
CA ALA A 383 -1.10 9.65 28.19
C ALA A 383 -2.56 9.35 27.78
N LEU A 384 -3.49 10.29 27.96
CA LEU A 384 -4.87 10.15 27.51
C LEU A 384 -4.99 10.21 25.98
N PHE A 385 -4.27 11.11 25.32
CA PHE A 385 -4.27 11.17 23.86
C PHE A 385 -3.66 9.92 23.21
N VAL A 386 -2.63 9.32 23.82
CA VAL A 386 -2.10 8.01 23.39
C VAL A 386 -3.18 6.94 23.49
N ARG A 387 -3.87 6.84 24.64
CA ARG A 387 -4.99 5.89 24.82
C ARG A 387 -6.12 6.09 23.80
N VAL A 388 -6.47 7.34 23.50
CA VAL A 388 -7.45 7.66 22.45
C VAL A 388 -6.98 7.15 21.08
N SER A 389 -5.71 7.36 20.74
CA SER A 389 -5.12 6.87 19.47
C SER A 389 -5.20 5.34 19.36
N ASP A 390 -4.88 4.62 20.45
CA ASP A 390 -4.93 3.17 20.52
C ASP A 390 -6.35 2.64 20.31
N ILE A 391 -7.33 3.22 21.03
CA ILE A 391 -8.75 2.90 20.86
C ILE A 391 -9.21 3.13 19.41
N MET A 392 -8.82 4.25 18.79
CA MET A 392 -9.18 4.55 17.41
C MET A 392 -8.57 3.53 16.44
N ASN A 393 -7.32 3.12 16.65
CA ASN A 393 -6.68 2.09 15.83
C ASN A 393 -7.36 0.73 15.98
N GLU A 394 -7.77 0.36 17.20
CA GLU A 394 -8.48 -0.88 17.46
C GLU A 394 -9.88 -0.88 16.82
N LEU A 395 -10.63 0.22 16.91
CA LEU A 395 -11.92 0.40 16.23
C LEU A 395 -11.78 0.26 14.72
N ILE A 396 -10.77 0.89 14.12
CA ILE A 396 -10.44 0.77 12.70
C ILE A 396 -10.05 -0.66 12.33
N GLY A 397 -9.28 -1.35 13.19
CA GLY A 397 -8.90 -2.75 13.00
C GLY A 397 -10.11 -3.67 12.97
N LYS A 398 -11.01 -3.55 13.95
CA LYS A 398 -12.25 -4.34 14.04
C LYS A 398 -13.19 -4.11 12.85
N ALA A 399 -13.25 -2.88 12.32
CA ALA A 399 -14.06 -2.55 11.14
C ALA A 399 -13.50 -3.10 9.81
N LYS A 400 -12.25 -3.60 9.76
CA LYS A 400 -11.67 -4.17 8.53
C LYS A 400 -11.97 -5.65 8.32
N VAL A 401 -12.30 -6.40 9.36
CA VAL A 401 -12.41 -7.86 9.35
C VAL A 401 -13.77 -8.35 8.83
N SER A 402 -14.76 -7.47 8.66
CA SER A 402 -16.15 -7.84 8.29
C SER A 402 -16.43 -8.10 6.81
N GLY A 403 -15.48 -7.83 5.91
CA GLY A 403 -15.76 -7.86 4.47
C GLY A 403 -15.74 -9.28 3.90
N GLU A 404 -16.89 -9.80 3.50
CA GLU A 404 -16.99 -10.98 2.63
C GLU A 404 -16.65 -10.56 1.19
N ALA A 405 -15.88 -11.38 0.46
CA ALA A 405 -15.59 -11.12 -0.95
C ALA A 405 -16.84 -11.37 -1.81
N ASN A 406 -17.12 -10.48 -2.76
CA ASN A 406 -18.26 -10.64 -3.67
C ASN A 406 -17.85 -11.47 -4.89
N GLY A 407 -18.39 -12.68 -5.02
CA GLY A 407 -18.19 -13.53 -6.20
C GLY A 407 -19.08 -13.18 -7.40
N ASN A 408 -20.17 -12.44 -7.20
CA ASN A 408 -21.13 -12.14 -8.28
C ASN A 408 -20.78 -10.81 -8.95
N ILE A 409 -19.91 -10.87 -9.97
CA ILE A 409 -19.40 -9.72 -10.72
C ILE A 409 -20.08 -9.67 -12.08
N ASP A 410 -20.68 -8.53 -12.40
CA ASP A 410 -21.37 -8.32 -13.67
C ASP A 410 -20.38 -7.82 -14.74
N TYR A 411 -20.17 -8.65 -15.76
CA TYR A 411 -19.34 -8.33 -16.92
C TYR A 411 -20.16 -7.79 -18.11
N SER A 412 -21.50 -7.76 -18.02
CA SER A 412 -22.37 -7.27 -19.11
C SER A 412 -22.24 -5.76 -19.34
N CYS A 413 -21.64 -5.03 -18.40
CA CYS A 413 -21.29 -3.62 -18.55
C CYS A 413 -20.22 -3.35 -19.61
N PHE A 414 -19.56 -4.39 -20.14
CA PHE A 414 -18.54 -4.26 -21.17
C PHE A 414 -19.07 -4.66 -22.54
N LEU A 415 -18.88 -3.80 -23.53
CA LEU A 415 -19.19 -4.07 -24.93
C LEU A 415 -17.95 -3.84 -25.80
N LEU A 416 -17.46 -4.89 -26.46
CA LEU A 416 -16.34 -4.81 -27.40
C LEU A 416 -16.85 -4.93 -28.84
N LYS A 417 -16.72 -3.86 -29.63
CA LYS A 417 -17.12 -3.83 -31.04
C LYS A 417 -16.08 -3.10 -31.88
N ASN A 418 -15.62 -3.74 -32.96
CA ASN A 418 -14.55 -3.26 -33.83
C ASN A 418 -13.28 -2.86 -33.05
N LEU A 419 -12.93 -3.65 -32.04
CA LEU A 419 -11.82 -3.40 -31.09
C LEU A 419 -11.94 -2.11 -30.27
N THR A 420 -13.11 -1.47 -30.31
CA THR A 420 -13.45 -0.36 -29.43
C THR A 420 -14.22 -0.90 -28.24
N ILE A 421 -13.76 -0.58 -27.03
CA ILE A 421 -14.45 -0.91 -25.79
C ILE A 421 -15.43 0.20 -25.43
N SER A 422 -16.65 -0.17 -25.05
CA SER A 422 -17.60 0.72 -24.40
C SER A 422 -17.97 0.12 -23.04
N ILE A 423 -18.02 0.98 -22.02
CA ILE A 423 -18.26 0.60 -20.64
C ILE A 423 -19.51 1.33 -20.16
N ASP A 424 -20.54 0.58 -19.78
CA ASP A 424 -21.75 1.16 -19.23
C ASP A 424 -21.51 1.70 -17.83
N VAL A 425 -21.95 2.94 -17.63
CA VAL A 425 -21.82 3.69 -16.37
C VAL A 425 -23.22 4.12 -15.94
N LEU A 426 -23.51 3.98 -14.66
CA LEU A 426 -24.77 4.44 -14.09
C LEU A 426 -24.82 5.97 -14.01
N ASN A 427 -25.94 6.56 -14.44
CA ASN A 427 -26.37 7.92 -14.12
C ASN A 427 -25.50 9.10 -14.65
N SER A 428 -24.65 8.89 -15.67
CA SER A 428 -24.04 10.00 -16.43
C SER A 428 -23.52 9.61 -17.81
N ASP A 429 -24.18 10.08 -18.86
CA ASP A 429 -23.74 9.87 -20.24
C ASP A 429 -22.39 10.55 -20.52
N GLU A 430 -22.15 11.72 -19.92
CA GLU A 430 -20.90 12.46 -20.09
C GLU A 430 -19.70 11.71 -19.52
N GLU A 431 -19.85 11.08 -18.35
CA GLU A 431 -18.80 10.27 -17.73
C GLU A 431 -18.60 8.95 -18.48
N LYS A 432 -19.66 8.35 -19.01
CA LYS A 432 -19.58 7.19 -19.89
C LYS A 432 -18.74 7.50 -21.13
N VAL A 433 -19.09 8.56 -21.86
CA VAL A 433 -18.35 8.97 -23.07
C VAL A 433 -16.90 9.30 -22.74
N PHE A 434 -16.66 9.99 -21.61
CA PHE A 434 -15.31 10.29 -21.16
C PHE A 434 -14.48 9.02 -20.87
N LEU A 435 -15.08 8.04 -20.18
CA LEU A 435 -14.48 6.75 -19.88
C LEU A 435 -14.16 5.96 -21.15
N ASP A 436 -15.11 5.90 -22.08
CA ASP A 436 -14.93 5.22 -23.36
C ASP A 436 -13.74 5.81 -24.13
N VAL A 437 -13.63 7.15 -24.20
CA VAL A 437 -12.50 7.81 -24.89
C VAL A 437 -11.16 7.42 -24.27
N ILE A 438 -11.01 7.53 -22.94
CA ILE A 438 -9.72 7.24 -22.30
C ILE A 438 -9.35 5.75 -22.37
N MET A 439 -10.32 4.86 -22.23
CA MET A 439 -10.06 3.41 -22.25
C MET A 439 -9.60 2.96 -23.62
N ASN A 440 -10.21 3.49 -24.69
CA ASN A 440 -9.77 3.19 -26.05
C ASN A 440 -8.41 3.82 -26.37
N GLU A 441 -8.10 5.00 -25.83
CA GLU A 441 -6.76 5.58 -25.97
C GLU A 441 -5.69 4.71 -25.29
N ALA A 442 -5.98 4.29 -24.07
CA ALA A 442 -5.09 3.44 -23.30
C ALA A 442 -4.93 2.05 -23.93
N LEU A 443 -5.98 1.51 -24.57
CA LEU A 443 -5.94 0.24 -25.28
C LEU A 443 -4.99 0.29 -26.49
N MET A 444 -4.96 1.43 -27.19
CA MET A 444 -4.11 1.63 -28.38
C MET A 444 -2.73 2.23 -28.05
N CYS A 445 -2.45 2.51 -26.77
CA CYS A 445 -1.19 3.09 -26.34
C CYS A 445 -0.01 2.15 -26.70
N LYS A 446 1.05 2.70 -27.30
CA LYS A 446 2.27 1.92 -27.61
C LYS A 446 3.17 1.72 -26.40
N GLN A 447 3.13 2.62 -25.44
CA GLN A 447 3.93 2.55 -24.23
C GLN A 447 3.28 1.61 -23.20
N ARG A 448 4.08 0.73 -22.60
CA ARG A 448 3.65 -0.20 -21.54
C ARG A 448 4.17 0.21 -20.15
N GLY A 449 5.28 0.96 -20.11
CA GLY A 449 5.82 1.51 -18.86
C GLY A 449 5.03 2.73 -18.40
N LEU A 450 4.58 2.73 -17.15
CA LEU A 450 3.98 3.91 -16.53
C LEU A 450 5.07 4.89 -16.09
N SER A 451 4.94 6.14 -16.52
CA SER A 451 5.69 7.29 -16.00
C SER A 451 4.72 8.45 -15.80
N ASP A 452 5.13 9.48 -15.05
CA ASP A 452 4.33 10.71 -14.94
C ASP A 452 4.09 11.35 -16.33
N GLU A 453 5.07 11.26 -17.24
CA GLU A 453 4.97 11.75 -18.61
C GLU A 453 3.91 10.99 -19.42
N VAL A 454 3.88 9.66 -19.35
CA VAL A 454 2.85 8.84 -20.02
C VAL A 454 1.46 9.23 -19.55
N VAL A 455 1.28 9.40 -18.24
CA VAL A 455 0.00 9.78 -17.64
C VAL A 455 -0.42 11.19 -18.08
N LEU A 456 0.50 12.15 -18.08
CA LEU A 456 0.21 13.51 -18.52
C LEU A 456 -0.12 13.58 -20.02
N ASN A 457 0.60 12.85 -20.86
CA ASN A 457 0.32 12.78 -22.30
C ASN A 457 -1.06 12.17 -22.56
N LEU A 458 -1.40 11.08 -21.86
CA LEU A 458 -2.73 10.46 -21.94
C LEU A 458 -3.84 11.45 -21.54
N ILE A 459 -3.64 12.25 -20.49
CA ILE A 459 -4.60 13.28 -20.07
C ILE A 459 -4.78 14.35 -21.16
N VAL A 460 -3.69 14.79 -21.79
CA VAL A 460 -3.73 15.78 -22.87
C VAL A 460 -4.46 15.24 -24.10
N GLU A 461 -4.11 14.03 -24.54
CA GLU A 461 -4.75 13.36 -25.69
C GLU A 461 -6.25 13.15 -25.44
N LEU A 462 -6.60 12.63 -24.26
CA LEU A 462 -7.97 12.48 -23.81
C LEU A 462 -8.73 13.80 -23.83
N ALA A 463 -8.19 14.85 -23.22
CA ALA A 463 -8.88 16.14 -23.11
C ALA A 463 -9.13 16.74 -24.49
N ASN A 464 -8.16 16.61 -25.41
CA ASN A 464 -8.30 17.08 -26.79
C ASN A 464 -9.38 16.30 -27.56
N LYS A 465 -9.43 14.97 -27.43
CA LYS A 465 -10.46 14.14 -28.08
C LYS A 465 -11.84 14.40 -27.49
N TYR A 466 -11.95 14.43 -26.16
CA TYR A 466 -13.22 14.63 -25.47
C TYR A 466 -13.83 16.01 -25.73
N LYS A 467 -13.01 17.07 -25.78
CA LYS A 467 -13.47 18.45 -26.07
C LYS A 467 -14.15 18.58 -27.45
N CYS A 468 -13.86 17.70 -28.39
CA CYS A 468 -14.49 17.71 -29.71
C CYS A 468 -15.88 17.05 -29.73
N LEU A 469 -16.34 16.44 -28.62
CA LEU A 469 -17.62 15.76 -28.54
C LEU A 469 -18.71 16.68 -27.99
N GLU A 470 -19.95 16.52 -28.43
CA GLU A 470 -21.08 17.38 -28.04
C GLU A 470 -21.31 17.41 -26.52
N CYS A 471 -21.20 16.25 -25.87
CA CYS A 471 -21.38 16.10 -24.42
C CYS A 471 -20.39 16.94 -23.58
N SER A 472 -19.24 17.35 -24.15
CA SER A 472 -18.26 18.19 -23.47
C SER A 472 -18.76 19.62 -23.21
N ASN A 473 -19.79 20.07 -23.94
CA ASN A 473 -20.39 21.39 -23.79
C ASN A 473 -21.44 21.49 -22.68
N THR A 474 -21.87 20.35 -22.14
CA THR A 474 -22.76 20.28 -20.98
C THR A 474 -22.07 20.80 -19.71
N GLU A 475 -22.84 21.04 -18.66
CA GLU A 475 -22.28 21.47 -17.37
C GLU A 475 -21.29 20.43 -16.79
N LYS A 476 -21.67 19.14 -16.81
CA LYS A 476 -20.80 18.05 -16.36
C LYS A 476 -19.56 17.88 -17.26
N GLY A 477 -19.73 17.97 -18.58
CA GLY A 477 -18.63 17.91 -19.54
C GLY A 477 -17.59 19.02 -19.34
N LYS A 478 -18.06 20.25 -19.07
CA LYS A 478 -17.19 21.39 -18.72
C LYS A 478 -16.48 21.18 -17.40
N GLN A 479 -17.15 20.61 -16.38
CA GLN A 479 -16.52 20.26 -15.11
C GLN A 479 -15.39 19.25 -15.29
N ILE A 480 -15.60 18.19 -16.09
CA ILE A 480 -14.55 17.22 -16.44
C ILE A 480 -13.33 17.93 -17.04
N LEU A 481 -13.55 18.74 -18.09
CA LEU A 481 -12.46 19.45 -18.76
C LEU A 481 -11.74 20.46 -17.84
N SER A 482 -12.47 21.16 -16.96
CA SER A 482 -11.88 22.08 -15.98
C SER A 482 -10.99 21.34 -15.00
N THR A 483 -11.46 20.23 -14.43
CA THR A 483 -10.68 19.42 -13.49
C THR A 483 -9.39 18.90 -14.13
N LEU A 484 -9.44 18.43 -15.38
CA LEU A 484 -8.23 17.97 -16.08
C LEU A 484 -7.24 19.12 -16.30
N ARG A 485 -7.73 20.31 -16.69
CA ARG A 485 -6.89 21.49 -16.89
C ARG A 485 -6.24 21.94 -15.59
N GLU A 486 -7.00 22.03 -14.51
CA GLU A 486 -6.49 22.40 -13.18
C GLU A 486 -5.45 21.39 -12.69
N PHE A 487 -5.71 20.09 -12.85
CA PHE A 487 -4.75 19.05 -12.49
C PHE A 487 -3.46 19.14 -13.32
N TRP A 488 -3.58 19.39 -14.62
CA TRP A 488 -2.43 19.60 -15.50
C TRP A 488 -1.61 20.81 -15.05
N SER A 489 -2.26 21.95 -14.77
CA SER A 489 -1.61 23.15 -14.24
C SER A 489 -0.96 22.89 -12.87
N TYR A 490 -1.59 22.11 -12.00
CA TYR A 490 -1.03 21.72 -10.71
C TYR A 490 0.27 20.92 -10.88
N LYS A 491 0.29 19.94 -11.79
CA LYS A 491 1.48 19.15 -12.10
C LYS A 491 2.63 19.98 -12.70
N HIS A 492 2.32 21.14 -13.29
CA HIS A 492 3.30 22.09 -13.82
C HIS A 492 3.59 23.25 -12.85
N ASN A 493 3.18 23.16 -11.58
CA ASN A 493 3.35 24.20 -10.55
C ASN A 493 2.75 25.57 -10.94
N GLN A 494 1.74 25.58 -11.82
CA GLN A 494 1.03 26.80 -12.24
C GLN A 494 -0.16 27.13 -11.34
N CYS A 495 -0.62 26.17 -10.53
CA CYS A 495 -1.57 26.41 -9.44
C CYS A 495 -1.16 25.63 -8.20
N SER A 496 -1.55 26.13 -7.02
CA SER A 496 -1.20 25.53 -5.72
C SER A 496 -2.13 24.39 -5.30
N SER A 497 -3.33 24.31 -5.87
CA SER A 497 -4.32 23.27 -5.59
C SER A 497 -5.36 23.17 -6.72
N PHE A 498 -6.12 22.09 -6.73
CA PHE A 498 -7.25 21.85 -7.64
C PHE A 498 -8.36 21.11 -6.89
N SER A 499 -9.58 21.14 -7.44
CA SER A 499 -10.74 20.46 -6.85
C SER A 499 -11.29 19.36 -7.76
N ILE A 500 -11.81 18.30 -7.16
CA ILE A 500 -12.47 17.20 -7.88
C ILE A 500 -13.97 17.27 -7.54
N PRO A 501 -14.86 17.41 -8.54
CA PRO A 501 -16.30 17.48 -8.32
C PRO A 501 -16.86 16.25 -7.60
N ALA A 502 -17.68 16.47 -6.56
CA ALA A 502 -18.24 15.39 -5.74
C ALA A 502 -19.28 14.54 -6.48
N ASN A 503 -19.97 15.13 -7.46
CA ASN A 503 -21.06 14.55 -8.25
C ASN A 503 -20.60 13.70 -9.44
N LEU A 504 -19.30 13.65 -9.76
CA LEU A 504 -18.76 12.90 -10.89
C LEU A 504 -18.01 11.66 -10.40
N VAL A 505 -18.67 10.50 -10.46
CA VAL A 505 -18.22 9.26 -9.80
C VAL A 505 -17.04 8.64 -10.54
N VAL A 506 -17.14 8.53 -11.86
CA VAL A 506 -16.09 7.97 -12.71
C VAL A 506 -14.88 8.89 -12.71
N LEU A 507 -15.08 10.20 -12.84
CA LEU A 507 -13.99 11.17 -12.81
C LEU A 507 -13.20 11.06 -11.51
N LYS A 508 -13.85 10.98 -10.34
CA LYS A 508 -13.17 10.77 -9.05
C LYS A 508 -12.29 9.51 -9.08
N SER A 509 -12.82 8.41 -9.61
CA SER A 509 -12.11 7.14 -9.76
C SER A 509 -10.85 7.28 -10.63
N LEU A 510 -10.98 7.91 -11.80
CA LEU A 510 -9.88 8.13 -12.74
C LEU A 510 -8.85 9.12 -12.17
N MET A 511 -9.28 10.16 -11.46
CA MET A 511 -8.39 11.09 -10.76
C MET A 511 -7.56 10.39 -9.68
N ALA A 512 -8.11 9.39 -8.98
CA ALA A 512 -7.34 8.60 -8.03
C ALA A 512 -6.17 7.89 -8.72
N PHE A 513 -6.38 7.36 -9.95
CA PHE A 513 -5.31 6.84 -10.79
C PHE A 513 -4.33 7.94 -11.22
N PHE A 514 -4.79 9.05 -11.81
CA PHE A 514 -3.89 10.11 -12.30
C PHE A 514 -2.99 10.70 -11.21
N ILE A 515 -3.49 10.78 -9.97
CA ILE A 515 -2.72 11.29 -8.83
C ILE A 515 -1.76 10.23 -8.27
N LYS A 516 -2.14 8.94 -8.30
CA LYS A 516 -1.36 7.82 -7.77
C LYS A 516 -1.24 6.65 -8.77
N PRO A 517 -0.56 6.84 -9.93
CA PRO A 517 -0.62 5.87 -11.02
C PRO A 517 0.21 4.60 -10.77
N PHE A 518 1.22 4.68 -9.91
CA PHE A 518 2.28 3.66 -9.84
C PHE A 518 1.91 2.37 -9.09
N GLY A 519 0.84 2.34 -8.30
CA GLY A 519 0.45 1.14 -7.56
C GLY A 519 -1.04 1.07 -7.25
N PHE A 520 -1.65 -0.11 -7.42
CA PHE A 520 -3.06 -0.36 -7.07
C PHE A 520 -3.36 -0.06 -5.59
N ASP A 521 -2.40 -0.35 -4.71
CA ASP A 521 -2.44 -0.05 -3.28
C ASP A 521 -2.39 1.46 -3.00
N GLN A 522 -1.72 2.25 -3.84
CA GLN A 522 -1.70 3.71 -3.72
C GLN A 522 -3.02 4.33 -4.17
N ILE A 523 -3.61 3.81 -5.25
CA ILE A 523 -4.97 4.18 -5.70
C ILE A 523 -5.99 3.86 -4.61
N ASP A 524 -5.95 2.64 -4.05
CA ASP A 524 -6.86 2.23 -2.99
C ASP A 524 -6.73 3.10 -1.74
N ARG A 525 -5.49 3.37 -1.30
CA ARG A 525 -5.23 4.26 -0.16
C ARG A 525 -5.77 5.67 -0.42
N TYR A 526 -5.56 6.21 -1.63
CA TYR A 526 -6.08 7.53 -2.00
C TYR A 526 -7.61 7.55 -2.03
N ALA A 527 -8.24 6.57 -2.68
CA ALA A 527 -9.69 6.43 -2.77
C ALA A 527 -10.32 6.36 -1.37
N GLN A 528 -9.77 5.53 -0.49
CA GLN A 528 -10.23 5.43 0.91
C GLN A 528 -10.03 6.73 1.71
N ASN A 529 -8.93 7.45 1.48
CA ASN A 529 -8.68 8.74 2.15
C ASN A 529 -9.65 9.84 1.69
N ARG A 530 -10.19 9.73 0.47
CA ARG A 530 -11.04 10.74 -0.14
C ARG A 530 -12.52 10.34 -0.22
N GLY A 531 -12.90 9.19 0.32
CA GLY A 531 -14.27 8.68 0.28
C GLY A 531 -14.76 8.42 -1.15
N ILE A 532 -13.88 7.85 -2.00
CA ILE A 532 -14.23 7.46 -3.36
C ILE A 532 -14.72 6.02 -3.34
N ASP A 533 -16.03 5.83 -3.54
CA ASP A 533 -16.68 4.52 -3.47
C ASP A 533 -16.34 3.65 -4.68
N SER A 534 -16.51 4.20 -5.88
CA SER A 534 -16.20 3.52 -7.13
C SER A 534 -14.72 3.66 -7.51
N LYS A 535 -13.87 2.70 -7.14
CA LYS A 535 -12.44 2.66 -7.52
C LYS A 535 -12.14 1.83 -8.77
N GLU A 536 -13.13 1.10 -9.26
CA GLU A 536 -13.05 0.15 -10.37
C GLU A 536 -12.57 0.79 -11.66
N TYR A 537 -13.00 2.01 -12.00
CA TYR A 537 -12.60 2.68 -13.24
C TYR A 537 -11.11 3.09 -13.21
N GLY A 538 -10.62 3.58 -12.08
CA GLY A 538 -9.18 3.86 -11.90
C GLY A 538 -8.32 2.58 -11.97
N TYR A 539 -8.84 1.48 -11.43
CA TYR A 539 -8.20 0.16 -11.52
C TYR A 539 -8.15 -0.35 -12.97
N MET A 540 -9.27 -0.28 -13.68
CA MET A 540 -9.38 -0.63 -15.09
C MET A 540 -8.38 0.16 -15.93
N LEU A 541 -8.30 1.48 -15.74
CA LEU A 541 -7.39 2.33 -16.52
C LEU A 541 -5.93 1.95 -16.30
N ARG A 542 -5.54 1.71 -15.05
CA ARG A 542 -4.19 1.19 -14.75
C ARG A 542 -3.98 -0.16 -15.43
N GLY A 543 -4.97 -1.04 -15.35
CA GLY A 543 -4.92 -2.39 -15.90
C GLY A 543 -4.71 -2.41 -17.42
N VAL A 544 -5.49 -1.61 -18.15
CA VAL A 544 -5.37 -1.50 -19.61
C VAL A 544 -4.04 -0.87 -20.05
N LEU A 545 -3.48 0.06 -19.26
CA LEU A 545 -2.21 0.73 -19.60
C LEU A 545 -0.98 -0.18 -19.47
N ILE A 546 -0.93 -1.03 -18.44
CA ILE A 546 0.25 -1.88 -18.20
C ILE A 546 0.07 -3.31 -18.74
N GLY A 547 -1.17 -3.75 -18.92
CA GLY A 547 -1.51 -5.12 -19.30
C GLY A 547 -1.41 -6.13 -18.16
N TYR A 548 -2.06 -7.27 -18.34
CA TYR A 548 -2.14 -8.34 -17.34
C TYR A 548 -0.77 -8.88 -16.94
N THR A 549 0.14 -9.03 -17.91
CA THR A 549 1.48 -9.58 -17.68
C THR A 549 2.27 -8.76 -16.66
N ALA A 550 2.04 -7.45 -16.54
CA ALA A 550 2.72 -6.58 -15.59
C ALA A 550 2.13 -6.60 -14.16
N PHE A 551 1.06 -7.35 -13.89
CA PHE A 551 0.48 -7.41 -12.55
C PHE A 551 1.36 -8.18 -11.57
N PRO A 552 1.54 -7.71 -10.33
CA PRO A 552 2.29 -8.47 -9.34
C PRO A 552 1.49 -9.71 -8.90
N LYS A 553 2.19 -10.80 -8.57
CA LYS A 553 1.60 -12.05 -8.07
C LYS A 553 0.62 -11.82 -6.92
N THR A 554 0.98 -10.97 -5.96
CA THR A 554 0.13 -10.63 -4.80
C THR A 554 -1.23 -10.02 -5.17
N PHE A 555 -1.32 -9.35 -6.33
CA PHE A 555 -2.58 -8.78 -6.81
C PHE A 555 -3.50 -9.88 -7.35
N THR A 556 -2.96 -10.82 -8.12
CA THR A 556 -3.71 -11.90 -8.79
C THR A 556 -4.02 -13.08 -7.88
N ASP A 557 -3.13 -13.43 -6.94
CA ASP A 557 -3.34 -14.56 -6.02
C ASP A 557 -4.58 -14.36 -5.13
N ALA A 558 -4.89 -13.11 -4.80
CA ALA A 558 -6.12 -12.76 -4.09
C ALA A 558 -7.39 -13.17 -4.87
N LEU A 559 -7.35 -13.18 -6.21
CA LEU A 559 -8.46 -13.65 -7.04
C LEU A 559 -8.45 -15.18 -7.14
N TYR A 560 -7.28 -15.76 -7.42
CA TYR A 560 -7.14 -17.18 -7.74
C TYR A 560 -7.31 -18.12 -6.54
N SER A 561 -7.27 -17.58 -5.32
CA SER A 561 -7.61 -18.33 -4.11
C SER A 561 -9.12 -18.61 -3.96
N ASN A 562 -9.99 -17.95 -4.73
CA ASN A 562 -11.44 -18.13 -4.66
C ASN A 562 -12.04 -18.52 -6.04
N PRO A 563 -12.47 -19.79 -6.22
CA PRO A 563 -13.12 -20.27 -7.44
C PRO A 563 -14.34 -19.45 -7.88
N ASP A 564 -15.13 -18.96 -6.94
CA ASP A 564 -16.35 -18.18 -7.23
C ASP A 564 -16.03 -16.83 -7.90
N ILE A 565 -14.80 -16.33 -7.74
CA ILE A 565 -14.34 -15.08 -8.36
C ILE A 565 -13.66 -15.36 -9.70
N TYR A 566 -12.66 -16.26 -9.74
CA TYR A 566 -11.84 -16.37 -10.94
C TYR A 566 -12.49 -17.18 -12.06
N MET A 567 -13.40 -18.13 -11.77
CA MET A 567 -14.01 -18.96 -12.81
C MET A 567 -14.92 -18.15 -13.75
N PRO A 568 -15.86 -17.31 -13.26
CA PRO A 568 -16.65 -16.43 -14.13
C PRO A 568 -15.78 -15.45 -14.93
N MET A 569 -14.73 -14.91 -14.29
CA MET A 569 -13.77 -14.03 -14.95
C MET A 569 -13.08 -14.72 -16.13
N ASP A 570 -12.62 -15.96 -15.95
CA ASP A 570 -11.95 -16.74 -17.00
C ASP A 570 -12.87 -17.07 -18.17
N GLU A 571 -14.13 -17.40 -17.88
CA GLU A 571 -15.14 -17.66 -18.91
C GLU A 571 -15.35 -16.41 -19.78
N TYR A 572 -15.48 -15.24 -19.14
CA TYR A 572 -15.61 -13.97 -19.83
C TYR A 572 -14.35 -13.62 -20.64
N LEU A 573 -13.16 -13.78 -20.05
CA LEU A 573 -11.89 -13.55 -20.75
C LEU A 573 -11.73 -14.46 -21.98
N THR A 574 -12.19 -15.72 -21.89
CA THR A 574 -12.19 -16.65 -23.04
C THR A 574 -13.08 -16.13 -24.17
N ALA A 575 -14.25 -15.58 -23.86
CA ALA A 575 -15.14 -14.99 -24.86
C ALA A 575 -14.50 -13.74 -25.50
N ILE A 576 -13.88 -12.88 -24.69
CA ILE A 576 -13.19 -11.67 -25.17
C ILE A 576 -12.01 -12.01 -26.08
N HIS A 577 -11.19 -13.01 -25.72
CA HIS A 577 -10.10 -13.47 -26.58
C HIS A 577 -10.58 -13.83 -27.99
N LYS A 578 -11.65 -14.64 -28.08
CA LYS A 578 -12.25 -15.03 -29.36
C LYS A 578 -12.79 -13.84 -30.15
N GLN A 579 -13.36 -12.83 -29.47
CA GLN A 579 -13.82 -11.61 -30.13
C GLN A 579 -12.66 -10.81 -30.72
N VAL A 580 -11.53 -10.69 -30.01
CA VAL A 580 -10.33 -10.03 -30.52
C VAL A 580 -9.82 -10.73 -31.78
N GLU A 581 -9.72 -12.07 -31.76
CA GLU A 581 -9.29 -12.85 -32.94
C GLU A 581 -10.24 -12.66 -34.14
N THR A 582 -11.54 -12.55 -33.90
CA THR A 582 -12.55 -12.40 -34.98
C THR A 582 -12.56 -10.98 -35.56
N GLN A 583 -12.37 -9.95 -34.74
CA GLN A 583 -12.47 -8.55 -35.15
C GLN A 583 -11.16 -7.99 -35.73
N TYR A 584 -10.06 -8.72 -35.59
CA TYR A 584 -8.78 -8.41 -36.22
C TYR A 584 -8.31 -9.59 -37.07
N PRO A 585 -9.03 -9.98 -38.14
CA PRO A 585 -8.69 -11.17 -38.90
C PRO A 585 -7.28 -11.06 -39.51
N CYS A 586 -6.55 -12.17 -39.45
CA CYS A 586 -5.27 -12.35 -40.10
C CYS A 586 -5.50 -13.06 -41.44
N ASP A 587 -4.89 -12.57 -42.54
CA ASP A 587 -5.04 -13.14 -43.90
C ASP A 587 -4.37 -14.52 -44.09
#